data_AF-A0ABD6FZC6-F1
#
_entry.id   AF-A0ABD6FZC6-F1
#
_cell.length_a   1.000
_cell.length_b   1.000
_cell.length_c   1.000
_cell.angle_alpha   90.00
_cell.angle_beta   90.00
_cell.angle_gamma   90.00
#
_symmetry.space_group_name_H-M   'P 1'
#
loop_
_entity.id
_entity.type
_entity.pdbx_description
1 polymer ?
#
loop_
_entity_poly.entity_id
_entity_poly.type
_entity_poly.pdbx_seq_one_letter_code
_entity_poly.pdbx_strand_id
1 'polypeptide(L)'
;QMPMALPSIMTGINQTLMLSLSMAVIAAMIGAGGLGAVVFRSITRVEVGPGFEAGLAIVLLAILLDRLSQNLARPSKGPERVAPRAPEPA
;
A
#
# COMPACT_ATOMS: atom_id res chain seq x y z
N GLN A 1 -18.44 18.31 4.30
CA GLN A 1 -17.19 17.99 5.01
C GLN A 1 -16.66 16.60 4.67
N MET A 2 -17.50 15.63 4.27
CA MET A 2 -17.10 14.32 3.73
C MET A 2 -16.07 14.36 2.56
N PRO A 3 -16.16 15.27 1.56
CA PRO A 3 -15.26 15.23 0.39
C PRO A 3 -13.80 15.61 0.69
N MET A 4 -13.56 16.46 1.70
CA MET A 4 -12.21 16.93 2.06
C MET A 4 -11.44 15.92 2.94
N ALA A 5 -12.13 14.97 3.57
CA ALA A 5 -11.50 13.95 4.40
C ALA A 5 -11.03 12.73 3.60
N LEU A 6 -11.60 12.48 2.41
CA LEU A 6 -11.25 11.34 1.55
C LEU A 6 -9.76 11.25 1.21
N PRO A 7 -9.06 12.35 0.85
CA PRO A 7 -7.61 12.30 0.60
C PRO A 7 -6.80 11.88 1.84
N SER A 8 -7.24 12.32 3.02
CA SER A 8 -6.60 11.98 4.30
C SER A 8 -6.79 10.49 4.65
N ILE A 9 -7.99 9.95 4.43
CA ILE A 9 -8.28 8.51 4.63
C ILE A 9 -7.42 7.65 3.69
N MET A 10 -7.30 8.04 2.41
CA MET A 10 -6.48 7.29 1.46
C MET A 10 -4.98 7.33 1.80
N THR A 11 -4.50 8.45 2.34
CA THR A 11 -3.14 8.54 2.88
C THR A 11 -2.95 7.58 4.05
N GLY A 12 -3.93 7.49 4.96
CA GLY A 12 -3.91 6.55 6.08
C GLY A 12 -3.97 5.08 5.67
N ILE A 13 -4.73 4.72 4.63
CA ILE A 13 -4.77 3.34 4.10
C ILE A 13 -3.42 2.94 3.52
N ASN A 14 -2.78 3.82 2.74
CA ASN A 14 -1.45 3.56 2.22
C ASN A 14 -0.42 3.38 3.35
N GLN A 15 -0.50 4.20 4.40
CA GLN A 15 0.36 4.05 5.58
C GLN A 15 0.11 2.73 6.31
N THR A 16 -1.15 2.34 6.48
CA THR A 16 -1.51 1.07 7.11
C THR A 16 -0.99 -0.10 6.29
N LEU A 17 -1.10 -0.06 4.96
CA LEU A 17 -0.55 -1.07 4.06
C LEU A 17 0.97 -1.20 4.22
N MET A 18 1.68 -0.08 4.18
CA MET A 18 3.14 -0.06 4.35
C MET A 18 3.58 -0.63 5.71
N LEU A 19 2.88 -0.27 6.80
CA LEU A 19 3.14 -0.81 8.14
C LEU A 19 2.81 -2.31 8.23
N SER A 20 1.67 -2.71 7.66
CA SER A 20 1.20 -4.10 7.68
C SER A 20 2.12 -5.05 6.92
N LEU A 21 2.79 -4.56 5.87
CA LEU A 21 3.75 -5.36 5.11
C LEU A 21 4.96 -5.75 5.96
N SER A 22 5.42 -4.85 6.81
CA SER A 22 6.49 -5.13 7.79
C SER A 22 6.03 -6.17 8.83
N MET A 23 4.76 -6.07 9.27
CA MET A 23 4.18 -7.00 10.22
C MET A 23 3.93 -8.40 9.64
N ALA A 24 3.69 -8.52 8.32
CA ALA A 24 3.43 -9.80 7.67
C ALA A 24 4.59 -10.81 7.80
N VAL A 25 5.84 -10.31 7.87
CA VAL A 25 7.02 -11.15 8.10
C VAL A 25 7.04 -11.70 9.52
N ILE A 26 6.71 -10.85 10.50
CA ILE A 26 6.66 -11.24 11.92
C ILE A 26 5.54 -12.26 12.16
N ALA A 27 4.37 -12.06 11.56
CA ALA A 27 3.26 -13.02 11.65
C ALA A 27 3.68 -14.43 11.20
N ALA A 28 4.53 -14.53 10.17
CA ALA A 28 5.03 -15.80 9.71
C ALA A 28 5.99 -16.49 10.70
N MET A 29 6.71 -15.72 11.52
CA MET A 29 7.56 -16.27 12.59
C MET A 29 6.75 -16.87 13.76
N ILE A 30 5.51 -16.40 13.96
CA ILE A 30 4.61 -16.86 15.03
C ILE A 30 3.74 -18.05 14.55
N GLY A 31 3.95 -18.52 13.31
CA GLY A 31 3.27 -19.71 12.80
C GLY A 31 2.02 -19.43 11.96
N ALA A 32 1.84 -18.20 11.45
CA ALA A 32 0.78 -17.91 10.48
C ALA A 32 0.92 -18.72 9.16
N GLY A 33 2.08 -19.35 8.93
CA GLY A 33 2.37 -20.15 7.75
C GLY A 33 2.60 -19.30 6.49
N GLY A 34 2.47 -19.93 5.32
CA GLY A 34 2.57 -19.26 4.02
C GLY A 34 3.98 -18.83 3.61
N LEU A 35 4.06 -17.84 2.73
CA LEU A 35 5.32 -17.37 2.10
C LEU A 35 6.35 -16.88 3.12
N GLY A 36 5.91 -16.21 4.19
CA GLY A 36 6.82 -15.70 5.21
C GLY A 36 7.54 -16.82 5.99
N ALA A 37 6.94 -18.02 6.10
CA ALA A 37 7.59 -19.16 6.74
C ALA A 37 8.73 -19.71 5.87
N VAL A 38 8.56 -19.67 4.55
CA VAL A 38 9.61 -20.04 3.58
C VAL A 38 10.76 -19.04 3.65
N VAL A 39 10.48 -17.73 3.67
CA VAL A 39 11.51 -16.69 3.85
C VAL A 39 12.25 -16.88 5.18
N PHE A 40 11.51 -17.04 6.28
CA PHE A 40 12.12 -17.23 7.60
C PHE A 40 13.03 -18.47 7.64
N ARG A 41 12.53 -19.63 7.17
CA ARG A 41 13.31 -20.86 7.08
C ARG A 41 14.56 -20.69 6.21
N SER A 42 14.45 -19.96 5.11
CA SER A 42 15.56 -19.70 4.18
C SER A 42 16.64 -18.84 4.83
N ILE A 43 16.24 -17.84 5.63
CA ILE A 43 17.18 -17.04 6.44
C ILE A 43 17.85 -17.92 7.49
N THR A 44 17.09 -18.75 8.22
CA THR A 44 17.64 -19.64 9.25
C THR A 44 18.61 -20.69 8.69
N ARG A 45 18.35 -21.18 7.47
CA ARG A 45 19.15 -22.22 6.82
C ARG A 45 20.20 -21.68 5.85
N VAL A 46 20.26 -20.35 5.66
CA VAL A 46 21.15 -19.70 4.68
C VAL A 46 20.91 -20.24 3.25
N GLU A 47 19.66 -20.58 2.94
CA GLU A 47 19.22 -21.09 1.64
C GLU A 47 18.77 -19.92 0.75
N VAL A 48 19.67 -19.38 -0.07
CA VAL A 48 19.39 -18.17 -0.87
C VAL A 48 18.31 -18.40 -1.93
N GLY A 49 18.28 -19.57 -2.58
CA GLY A 49 17.31 -19.85 -3.65
C GLY A 49 15.85 -19.73 -3.21
N PRO A 50 15.39 -20.54 -2.23
CA PRO A 50 14.03 -20.46 -1.70
C PRO A 50 13.72 -19.12 -1.03
N GLY A 51 14.73 -18.49 -0.40
CA GLY A 51 14.56 -17.17 0.23
C GLY A 51 14.33 -16.07 -0.79
N PHE A 52 15.01 -16.13 -1.93
CA PHE A 52 14.86 -15.18 -3.02
C PHE A 52 13.51 -15.32 -3.71
N GLU A 53 13.09 -16.54 -4.06
CA GLU A 53 11.79 -16.81 -4.68
C GLU A 53 10.63 -16.34 -3.79
N ALA A 54 10.66 -16.71 -2.51
CA ALA A 54 9.62 -16.32 -1.56
C ALA A 54 9.63 -14.81 -1.29
N GLY A 55 10.81 -14.17 -1.22
CA GLY A 55 10.94 -12.72 -1.09
C GLY A 55 10.36 -11.97 -2.28
N LEU A 56 10.65 -12.43 -3.50
CA LEU A 56 10.12 -11.83 -4.74
C LEU A 56 8.59 -11.96 -4.80
N ALA A 57 8.04 -13.12 -4.43
CA ALA A 57 6.60 -13.33 -4.37
C ALA A 57 5.90 -12.36 -3.39
N ILE A 58 6.48 -12.14 -2.21
CA ILE A 58 5.95 -11.18 -1.22
C ILE A 58 5.99 -9.75 -1.74
N VAL A 59 7.10 -9.33 -2.36
CA VAL A 59 7.23 -7.98 -2.93
C VAL A 59 6.20 -7.75 -4.05
N LEU A 60 6.02 -8.71 -4.95
CA LEU A 60 5.00 -8.61 -6.01
C LEU A 60 3.59 -8.51 -5.44
N LEU A 61 3.28 -9.30 -4.41
CA LEU A 61 1.98 -9.22 -3.72
C LEU A 61 1.79 -7.85 -3.05
N ALA A 62 2.83 -7.31 -2.42
CA ALA A 62 2.80 -5.99 -1.80
C ALA A 62 2.50 -4.88 -2.80
N ILE A 63 3.20 -4.89 -3.94
CA ILE A 63 3.00 -3.93 -5.04
C ILE A 63 1.57 -4.07 -5.60
N LEU A 64 1.06 -5.29 -5.73
CA LEU A 64 -0.30 -5.54 -6.20
C LEU A 64 -1.35 -4.93 -5.24
N LEU A 65 -1.18 -5.16 -3.93
CA LEU A 65 -2.07 -4.61 -2.90
C LEU A 65 -2.02 -3.08 -2.86
N ASP A 66 -0.83 -2.49 -2.94
CA ASP A 66 -0.62 -1.05 -3.03
C ASP A 66 -1.33 -0.45 -4.27
N ARG A 67 -1.13 -1.07 -5.44
CA ARG A 67 -1.78 -0.65 -6.70
C ARG A 67 -3.30 -0.74 -6.62
N LEU A 68 -3.84 -1.81 -6.02
CA LEU A 68 -5.28 -1.96 -5.85
C LEU A 68 -5.84 -0.87 -4.95
N SER A 69 -5.22 -0.63 -3.78
CA SER A 69 -5.64 0.44 -2.88
C SER A 69 -5.56 1.83 -3.53
N GLN A 70 -4.51 2.13 -4.29
CA GLN A 70 -4.40 3.39 -5.03
C GLN A 70 -5.49 3.55 -6.10
N ASN A 71 -5.88 2.47 -6.77
CA ASN A 71 -6.95 2.51 -7.78
C ASN A 71 -8.33 2.75 -7.13
N LEU A 72 -8.61 2.13 -5.98
CA LEU A 72 -9.81 2.44 -5.19
C LEU A 72 -9.77 3.87 -4.62
N ALA A 73 -8.57 4.40 -4.37
CA ALA A 73 -8.35 5.72 -3.79
C ALA A 73 -8.56 6.90 -4.74
N ARG A 74 -8.57 6.70 -6.07
CA ARG A 74 -8.68 7.79 -7.05
C ARG A 74 -10.06 8.46 -6.95
N PRO A 75 -10.17 9.68 -6.38
CA PRO A 75 -11.41 10.43 -6.43
C PRO A 75 -11.54 10.97 -7.86
N SER A 76 -12.69 10.76 -8.48
CA SER A 76 -13.05 11.43 -9.74
C SER A 76 -12.79 12.93 -9.58
N LYS A 77 -11.79 13.48 -10.29
CA LYS A 77 -11.47 14.91 -10.27
C LYS A 77 -12.74 15.67 -10.66
N GLY A 78 -13.40 16.29 -9.67
CA GLY A 78 -14.47 17.24 -9.93
C GLY A 78 -13.90 18.43 -10.70
N PRO A 79 -14.55 18.91 -11.77
CA PRO A 79 -14.02 19.96 -12.61
C PRO A 79 -13.79 21.23 -11.78
N GLU A 80 -12.56 21.71 -11.80
CA GLU A 80 -12.13 22.97 -11.22
C GLU A 80 -12.93 24.10 -11.88
N ARG A 81 -14.02 24.50 -11.23
CA ARG A 81 -14.78 25.69 -11.64
C ARG A 81 -13.93 26.91 -11.29
N VAL A 82 -13.02 27.26 -12.20
CA VAL A 82 -12.39 28.57 -12.25
C VAL A 82 -13.50 29.58 -12.54
N ALA A 83 -14.01 30.22 -11.49
CA ALA A 83 -14.97 31.31 -11.64
C ALA A 83 -14.23 32.53 -12.25
N PRO A 84 -14.75 33.13 -13.33
CA PRO A 84 -14.17 34.34 -13.89
C PRO A 84 -14.28 35.48 -12.87
N ARG A 85 -13.14 36.06 -12.46
CA ARG A 85 -13.11 37.31 -11.70
C ARG A 85 -13.71 38.40 -12.58
N ALA A 86 -14.87 38.93 -12.19
CA ALA A 86 -15.40 40.14 -12.79
C ALA A 86 -14.41 41.30 -12.54
N PRO A 87 -14.14 42.15 -13.54
CA PRO A 87 -13.33 43.35 -13.32
C PRO A 87 -14.10 44.31 -12.40
N GLU A 88 -13.41 44.79 -11.36
CA GLU A 88 -13.87 45.88 -10.49
C GLU A 88 -14.23 47.11 -11.34
N PRO A 89 -15.39 47.76 -11.09
CA PRO A 89 -15.70 49.02 -11.74
C PRO A 89 -14.73 50.11 -11.26
N ALA A 90 -14.17 50.83 -12.23
CA ALA A 90 -13.20 51.91 -12.09
C ALA A 90 -13.73 53.14 -11.33
#